data_AF-A0A163HWD5-F1
#
_entry.id   AF-A0A163HWD5-F1
#
_cell.length_a   1.000
_cell.length_b   1.000
_cell.length_c   1.000
_cell.angle_alpha   90.00
_cell.angle_beta   90.00
_cell.angle_gamma   90.00
#
_symmetry.space_group_name_H-M   'P 1'
#
loop_
_entity.id
_entity.type
_entity.pdbx_description
1 polymer ?
#
loop_
_entity_poly.entity_id
_entity_poly.type
_entity_poly.pdbx_seq_one_letter_code
_entity_poly.pdbx_strand_id
1 'polypeptide(L)'
;MTTATLLVTDVENLGEIVALLRAAAAELDCGLTVRTLAGDDVDEAETAAAARRDRERKRLPIPVKVDLHALSDGPVDAEAVLRGARARGLRGGATVDEVRRTTKR
;
A
#
# COMPACT_ATOMS: atom_id res chain seq x y z
N MET A 1 5.42 16.03 10.06
CA MET A 1 4.55 14.93 9.63
C MET A 1 5.40 13.95 8.83
N THR A 2 5.34 12.67 9.15
CA THR A 2 6.05 11.63 8.37
C THR A 2 5.01 10.90 7.54
N THR A 3 5.30 10.70 6.25
CA THR A 3 4.50 9.86 5.36
C THR A 3 5.41 8.82 4.74
N ALA A 4 4.88 7.62 4.50
CA ALA A 4 5.62 6.57 3.82
C ALA A 4 4.75 5.95 2.74
N THR A 5 5.34 5.56 1.63
CA THR A 5 4.64 4.97 0.49
C THR A 5 5.14 3.55 0.31
N LEU A 6 4.19 2.62 0.19
CA LEU A 6 4.43 1.25 -0.24
C LEU A 6 4.03 1.11 -1.70
N LEU A 7 4.80 0.33 -2.47
CA LEU A 7 4.44 -0.08 -3.82
C LEU A 7 3.83 -1.47 -3.77
N VAL A 8 2.62 -1.62 -4.29
CA VAL A 8 1.95 -2.92 -4.45
C VAL A 8 2.04 -3.33 -5.91
N THR A 9 2.73 -4.44 -6.16
CA THR A 9 2.95 -4.99 -7.49
C THR A 9 2.05 -6.19 -7.80
N ASP A 10 1.57 -6.89 -6.77
CA ASP A 10 0.58 -7.95 -6.92
C ASP A 10 -0.84 -7.37 -6.89
N VAL A 11 -1.18 -6.65 -7.95
CA VAL A 11 -2.46 -5.95 -8.06
C VAL A 11 -3.65 -6.88 -8.31
N GLU A 12 -3.44 -8.15 -8.70
CA GLU A 12 -4.52 -9.13 -8.81
C GLU A 12 -5.12 -9.51 -7.44
N ASN A 13 -4.30 -9.39 -6.38
CA ASN A 13 -4.65 -9.63 -4.99
C ASN A 13 -4.71 -8.33 -4.17
N LEU A 14 -4.89 -7.18 -4.84
CA LEU A 14 -4.79 -5.86 -4.22
C LEU A 14 -5.65 -5.72 -2.97
N GLY A 15 -6.92 -6.16 -3.01
CA GLY A 15 -7.82 -6.04 -1.87
C GLY A 15 -7.37 -6.82 -0.63
N GLU A 16 -6.82 -8.02 -0.81
CA GLU A 16 -6.27 -8.81 0.31
C GLU A 16 -5.04 -8.12 0.90
N ILE A 17 -4.13 -7.65 0.04
CA ILE A 17 -2.92 -6.95 0.44
C ILE A 17 -3.28 -5.67 1.22
N VAL A 18 -4.20 -4.86 0.70
CA VAL A 18 -4.65 -3.62 1.36
C VAL A 18 -5.32 -3.93 2.70
N ALA A 19 -6.13 -4.97 2.80
CA ALA A 19 -6.74 -5.38 4.06
C ALA A 19 -5.69 -5.73 5.12
N LEU A 20 -4.66 -6.51 4.75
CA LEU A 20 -3.56 -6.88 5.65
C LEU A 20 -2.73 -5.65 6.08
N LEU A 21 -2.43 -4.75 5.13
CA LEU A 21 -1.71 -3.50 5.39
C LEU A 21 -2.52 -2.57 6.30
N ARG A 22 -3.83 -2.43 6.05
CA ARG A 22 -4.73 -1.60 6.87
C ARG A 22 -4.82 -2.12 8.30
N ALA A 23 -4.94 -3.44 8.48
CA ALA A 23 -4.94 -4.04 9.82
C ALA A 23 -3.62 -3.78 10.57
N ALA A 24 -2.48 -3.93 9.89
CA ALA A 24 -1.17 -3.67 10.48
C ALA A 24 -0.92 -2.18 10.77
N ALA A 25 -1.39 -1.29 9.89
CA ALA A 25 -1.29 0.16 10.08
C ALA A 25 -2.13 0.64 11.26
N ALA A 26 -3.33 0.09 11.46
CA ALA A 26 -4.20 0.43 12.59
C ALA A 26 -3.55 0.13 13.96
N GLU A 27 -2.77 -0.94 14.08
CA GLU A 27 -2.01 -1.26 15.31
C GLU A 27 -0.91 -0.25 15.63
N LEU A 28 -0.46 0.48 14.61
CA LEU A 28 0.61 1.47 14.69
C LEU A 28 0.06 2.90 14.64
N ASP A 29 -1.25 3.07 14.84
CA ASP A 29 -1.94 4.35 14.77
C ASP A 29 -1.68 5.11 13.46
N CYS A 30 -1.66 4.36 12.35
CA CYS A 30 -1.46 4.85 11.00
C CYS A 30 -2.71 4.64 10.15
N GLY A 31 -3.06 5.65 9.35
CA GLY A 31 -4.03 5.55 8.27
C GLY A 31 -3.36 5.18 6.94
N LEU A 32 -4.14 4.72 5.98
CA LEU A 32 -3.67 4.42 4.63
C LEU A 32 -4.62 4.93 3.53
N THR A 33 -4.04 5.30 2.39
CA THR A 33 -4.75 5.66 1.16
C THR A 33 -4.13 4.91 -0.01
N VAL A 34 -4.96 4.38 -0.91
CA VAL A 34 -4.52 3.63 -2.09
C VAL A 34 -4.68 4.50 -3.33
N ARG A 35 -3.61 4.64 -4.12
CA ARG A 35 -3.59 5.52 -5.29
C ARG A 35 -2.87 4.89 -6.48
N THR A 36 -3.21 5.32 -7.69
CA THR A 36 -2.44 4.97 -8.89
C THR A 36 -1.04 5.59 -8.82
N LEU A 37 -0.13 5.17 -9.70
CA LEU A 37 1.19 5.83 -9.81
C LEU A 37 1.09 7.33 -10.13
N ALA A 38 0.02 7.73 -10.83
CA ALA A 38 -0.29 9.12 -11.18
C ALA A 38 -0.95 9.90 -10.05
N GLY A 39 -1.43 9.22 -9.00
CA GLY A 39 -2.01 9.83 -7.79
C GLY A 39 -3.54 9.85 -7.73
N ASP A 40 -4.22 9.17 -8.65
CA ASP A 40 -5.68 9.04 -8.65
C ASP A 40 -6.15 8.02 -7.61
N ASP A 41 -7.36 8.22 -7.07
CA ASP A 41 -7.99 7.23 -6.19
C ASP A 41 -8.22 5.90 -6.92
N VAL A 42 -8.05 4.82 -6.17
CA VAL A 42 -8.13 3.45 -6.69
C VAL A 42 -9.35 2.73 -6.12
N ASP A 43 -10.20 2.22 -7.01
CA ASP A 43 -11.10 1.13 -6.67
C ASP A 43 -10.33 -0.19 -6.72
N GLU A 44 -10.19 -0.84 -5.55
CA GLU A 44 -9.40 -2.06 -5.38
C GLU A 44 -9.95 -3.22 -6.23
N ALA A 45 -11.28 -3.32 -6.38
CA ALA A 45 -11.94 -4.40 -7.12
C ALA A 45 -11.83 -4.20 -8.64
N GLU A 46 -12.04 -2.97 -9.11
CA GLU A 46 -11.86 -2.63 -10.53
C GLU A 46 -10.41 -2.82 -10.95
N THR A 47 -9.46 -2.39 -10.12
CA THR A 47 -8.03 -2.53 -10.40
C THR A 47 -7.59 -3.98 -10.44
N ALA A 48 -8.06 -4.82 -9.51
CA ALA A 48 -7.79 -6.26 -9.55
C ALA A 48 -8.38 -6.92 -10.80
N ALA A 49 -9.59 -6.52 -11.23
CA ALA A 49 -10.18 -7.02 -12.47
C ALA A 49 -9.40 -6.56 -13.71
N ALA A 50 -8.92 -5.31 -13.74
CA ALA A 50 -8.08 -4.79 -14.82
C ALA A 50 -6.73 -5.52 -14.90
N ALA A 51 -6.09 -5.78 -13.76
CA ALA A 51 -4.85 -6.54 -13.68
C ALA A 51 -4.98 -7.96 -14.27
N ARG A 52 -6.08 -8.66 -13.95
CA ARG A 52 -6.38 -9.98 -14.54
C ARG A 52 -6.51 -9.92 -16.06
N ARG A 53 -7.23 -8.92 -16.57
CA ARG A 53 -7.38 -8.70 -18.03
C ARG A 53 -6.05 -8.38 -18.71
N ASP A 54 -5.19 -7.60 -18.08
CA ASP A 54 -3.85 -7.31 -18.62
C ASP A 54 -3.00 -8.57 -18.68
N ARG A 55 -3.05 -9.42 -17.64
CA ARG A 55 -2.35 -10.71 -17.62
C ARG A 55 -2.85 -11.65 -18.72
N GLU A 56 -4.16 -11.74 -18.93
CA GLU A 56 -4.76 -12.49 -20.06
C GLU A 56 -4.25 -11.99 -21.41
N ARG A 57 -4.02 -10.68 -21.53
CA ARG A 57 -3.44 -10.02 -22.71
C ARG A 57 -1.91 -10.09 -22.77
N LYS A 58 -1.27 -10.85 -21.87
CA LYS A 58 0.20 -10.95 -21.73
C LYS A 58 0.89 -9.60 -21.47
N ARG A 59 0.19 -8.66 -20.85
CA ARG A 59 0.70 -7.37 -20.39
C ARG A 59 1.00 -7.47 -18.90
N LEU A 60 1.98 -6.69 -18.44
CA LEU A 60 2.26 -6.56 -17.03
C LEU A 60 1.24 -5.61 -16.39
N PRO A 61 0.60 -6.02 -15.29
CA PRO A 61 -0.27 -5.12 -14.52
C PRO A 61 0.50 -3.90 -14.01
N ILE A 62 -0.17 -2.75 -13.94
CA ILE A 62 0.42 -1.51 -13.44
C ILE A 62 0.40 -1.55 -11.91
N PRO A 63 1.54 -1.33 -11.22
CA PRO A 63 1.57 -1.25 -9.76
C PRO A 63 0.74 -0.09 -9.20
N VAL A 64 0.34 -0.17 -7.93
CA VAL A 64 -0.34 0.91 -7.20
C VAL A 64 0.47 1.35 -5.99
N LYS A 65 0.25 2.59 -5.57
CA LYS A 65 0.84 3.19 -4.37
C LYS A 65 -0.12 3.06 -3.19
N VAL A 66 0.46 2.78 -2.04
CA VAL A 66 -0.25 2.79 -0.76
C VAL A 66 0.47 3.78 0.14
N ASP A 67 -0.16 4.92 0.38
CA ASP A 67 0.37 6.00 1.19
C ASP A 67 -0.08 5.85 2.65
N LEU A 68 0.89 5.73 3.53
CA LEU A 68 0.74 5.67 4.98
C LEU A 68 0.92 7.06 5.57
N HIS A 69 0.03 7.41 6.50
CA HIS A 69 0.07 8.66 7.26
C HIS A 69 -0.22 8.39 8.73
N ALA A 70 0.47 9.10 9.63
CA ALA A 70 0.22 8.98 11.06
C ALA A 70 -1.13 9.61 11.43
N LEU A 71 -1.90 8.96 12.30
CA LEU A 71 -3.16 9.50 12.85
C LEU A 71 -2.90 10.41 14.06
N SER A 72 -1.81 10.18 14.78
CA SER A 72 -1.30 11.03 15.85
C SER A 72 0.04 11.67 15.51
N ASP A 73 0.54 12.57 16.37
CA ASP A 73 1.90 13.13 16.27
C ASP A 73 2.94 12.04 16.55
N GLY A 74 3.26 11.26 15.51
CA GLY A 74 4.23 10.16 15.54
C GLY A 74 4.85 9.89 14.17
N PRO A 75 5.99 9.18 14.13
CA PRO A 75 6.60 8.76 12.88
C PRO A 75 5.83 7.58 12.26
N VAL A 76 5.70 7.57 10.93
CA VAL A 76 5.22 6.40 10.19
C VAL A 76 6.40 5.46 9.92
N ASP A 77 6.30 4.21 10.37
CA ASP A 77 7.27 3.14 10.09
C ASP A 77 6.66 2.13 9.10
N ALA A 78 6.94 2.32 7.82
CA ALA A 78 6.49 1.44 6.75
C ALA A 78 7.01 0.00 6.87
N GLU A 79 8.22 -0.19 7.40
CA GLU A 79 8.79 -1.52 7.62
C GLU A 79 8.05 -2.24 8.75
N ALA A 80 7.68 -1.52 9.82
CA ALA A 80 6.84 -2.08 10.87
C ALA A 80 5.44 -2.48 10.34
N VAL A 81 4.82 -1.66 9.49
CA VAL A 81 3.55 -2.01 8.83
C VAL A 81 3.71 -3.28 7.98
N LEU A 82 4.76 -3.38 7.15
CA LEU A 82 5.02 -4.57 6.35
C LEU A 82 5.29 -5.81 7.20
N ARG A 83 6.06 -5.68 8.29
CA ARG A 83 6.27 -6.79 9.24
C ARG A 83 4.95 -7.25 9.87
N GLY A 84 4.12 -6.31 10.29
CA GLY A 84 2.78 -6.59 10.84
C GLY A 84 1.85 -7.26 9.83
N ALA A 85 1.90 -6.86 8.56
CA ALA A 85 1.13 -7.51 7.50
C ALA A 85 1.66 -8.90 7.16
N ARG A 86 2.99 -9.11 7.16
CA ARG A 86 3.63 -10.43 6.95
C ARG A 86 3.28 -11.41 8.07
N ALA A 87 3.25 -10.95 9.31
CA ALA A 87 2.81 -11.77 10.45
C ALA A 87 1.35 -12.26 10.30
N ARG A 88 0.55 -11.55 9.50
CA ARG A 88 -0.86 -11.89 9.19
C ARG A 88 -1.03 -12.71 7.92
N GLY A 89 0.05 -13.06 7.24
CA GLY A 89 0.01 -13.91 6.05
C GLY A 89 0.33 -13.19 4.74
N LEU A 90 0.75 -11.92 4.75
CA LEU A 90 1.26 -11.28 3.53
C LEU A 90 2.53 -12.00 3.06
N ARG A 91 2.45 -12.73 1.94
CA ARG A 91 3.56 -13.53 1.40
C ARG A 91 4.47 -12.77 0.42
N GLY A 92 4.01 -11.63 -0.09
CA GLY A 92 4.72 -10.83 -1.09
C GLY A 92 3.81 -9.75 -1.67
N GLY A 93 4.20 -9.17 -2.80
CA GLY A 93 3.35 -8.26 -3.56
C GLY A 93 3.31 -6.81 -3.07
N ALA A 94 3.92 -6.49 -1.92
CA ALA A 94 4.10 -5.12 -1.43
C ALA A 94 5.53 -4.88 -0.93
N THR A 95 6.10 -3.72 -1.25
CA THR A 95 7.45 -3.29 -0.84
C THR A 95 7.45 -1.82 -0.44
N VAL A 96 8.41 -1.39 0.38
CA VAL A 96 8.62 0.05 0.63
C VAL A 96 9.12 0.72 -0.65
N ASP A 97 8.53 1.85 -1.00
CA ASP A 97 8.89 2.65 -2.17
C ASP A 97 9.61 3.94 -1.74
N GLU A 98 8.93 4.74 -0.92
CA GLU A 98 9.41 6.07 -0.53
C GLU A 98 9.11 6.35 0.95
N VAL A 99 10.02 7.02 1.65
CA VAL A 99 9.78 7.52 3.01
C VAL A 99 10.07 9.02 3.03
N ARG A 100 9.04 9.84 3.24
CA ARG A 100 9.16 11.30 3.34
C ARG A 100 9.01 11.77 4.78
N ARG A 101 9.99 12.55 5.25
CA ARG A 101 9.89 13.29 6.51
C ARG A 101 9.72 14.76 6.21
N THR A 102 8.56 15.33 6.50
CA THR A 102 8.35 16.77 6.52
C THR A 102 8.47 17.26 7.96
N THR A 103 9.63 17.80 8.34
CA THR A 103 9.75 18.62 9.56
C THR A 103 8.95 19.89 9.36
N LYS A 104 7.89 20.09 10.16
CA LYS A 104 7.25 21.41 10.28
C LYS A 104 8.35 22.37 10.76
N ARG A 105 8.61 23.41 9.98
CA ARG A 105 9.52 24.50 10.37
C ARG A 105 8.80 25.45 11.32
#